data_AF-A0A530RH45-F1
#
_entry.id   AF-A0A530RH45-F1
#
_cell.length_a   1.000
_cell.length_b   1.000
_cell.length_c   1.000
_cell.angle_alpha   90.00
_cell.angle_beta   90.00
_cell.angle_gamma   90.00
#
_symmetry.space_group_name_H-M   'P 1'
#
loop_
_entity.id
_entity.type
_entity.pdbx_description
1 polymer ?
#
loop_
_entity_poly.entity_id
_entity_poly.type
_entity_poly.pdbx_seq_one_letter_code
_entity_poly.pdbx_strand_id
1 'polypeptide(L)'
;IIFFALPAAGNPGYFVVLGVFLVSFSVAQISHAPGGLGVFEVVFLAGLSHMDPVGVLAALLVFRLFYLIIPLVIALGVVLYFEHSQLGRSGN
;
A
#
# COMPACT_ATOMS: atom_id res chain seq x y z
N ILE A 1 -2.74 -8.11 -3.47
CA ILE A 1 -3.75 -7.04 -3.37
C ILE A 1 -3.80 -6.23 -4.66
N ILE A 2 -2.72 -5.54 -5.06
CA ILE A 2 -2.74 -4.61 -6.20
C ILE A 2 -3.20 -5.25 -7.52
N PHE A 3 -2.75 -6.47 -7.84
CA PHE A 3 -3.18 -7.18 -9.06
C PHE A 3 -4.71 -7.38 -9.12
N PHE A 4 -5.34 -7.69 -7.98
CA PHE A 4 -6.78 -7.89 -7.90
C PHE A 4 -7.58 -6.59 -7.82
N ALA A 5 -6.95 -5.51 -7.39
CA ALA A 5 -7.57 -4.19 -7.31
C ALA A 5 -7.54 -3.45 -8.65
N LEU A 6 -6.67 -3.86 -9.58
CA LEU A 6 -6.61 -3.31 -10.93
C LEU A 6 -7.86 -3.67 -11.75
N PRO A 7 -8.33 -2.79 -12.64
CA PRO A 7 -9.40 -3.11 -13.58
C PRO A 7 -9.09 -4.38 -14.38
N ALA A 8 -10.08 -5.24 -14.57
CA ALA A 8 -9.93 -6.44 -15.40
C ALA A 8 -9.67 -6.10 -16.88
N ALA A 9 -10.28 -5.01 -17.36
CA ALA A 9 -10.03 -4.49 -18.70
C ALA A 9 -8.62 -3.89 -18.78
N GLY A 10 -7.81 -4.37 -19.74
CA GLY A 10 -6.45 -3.88 -19.95
C GLY A 10 -5.41 -4.39 -18.95
N ASN A 11 -5.73 -5.37 -18.10
CA ASN A 11 -4.76 -5.96 -17.18
C ASN A 11 -3.68 -6.75 -17.94
N PRO A 12 -2.39 -6.39 -17.82
CA PRO A 12 -1.31 -7.03 -18.58
C PRO A 12 -0.91 -8.42 -18.04
N GLY A 13 -1.60 -8.91 -17.01
CA GLY A 13 -1.34 -10.19 -16.37
C GLY A 13 -0.44 -10.07 -15.15
N TYR A 14 -0.46 -11.12 -14.32
CA TYR A 14 0.15 -11.11 -12.99
C TYR A 14 1.65 -10.80 -13.01
N PHE A 15 2.42 -11.42 -13.90
CA PHE A 15 3.87 -11.24 -13.95
C PHE A 15 4.29 -9.82 -14.33
N VAL A 16 3.54 -9.16 -15.23
CA VAL A 16 3.81 -7.77 -15.61
C VAL A 16 3.52 -6.85 -14.43
N VAL A 17 2.36 -7.01 -13.79
CA VAL A 17 1.99 -6.22 -12.60
C VAL A 17 2.99 -6.45 -11.46
N LEU A 18 3.46 -7.68 -11.26
CA LEU A 18 4.49 -8.00 -10.27
C LEU A 18 5.82 -7.30 -10.59
N GLY A 19 6.26 -7.33 -11.85
CA GLY A 19 7.49 -6.63 -12.28
C GLY A 19 7.40 -5.12 -12.05
N VAL A 20 6.29 -4.49 -12.48
CA VAL A 20 6.04 -3.07 -12.25
C VAL A 20 5.99 -2.75 -10.76
N PHE A 21 5.34 -3.59 -9.96
CA PHE A 21 5.28 -3.43 -8.50
C PHE A 21 6.67 -3.45 -7.87
N LEU A 22 7.51 -4.44 -8.21
CA LEU A 22 8.85 -4.58 -7.66
C LEU A 22 9.75 -3.39 -8.03
N VAL A 23 9.69 -2.93 -9.28
CA VAL A 23 10.44 -1.75 -9.74
C VAL A 23 9.95 -0.50 -9.01
N SER A 24 8.64 -0.25 -9.01
CA SER A 24 8.05 0.94 -8.36
C SER A 24 8.34 0.98 -6.87
N PHE A 25 8.22 -0.16 -6.19
CA PHE A 25 8.50 -0.27 -4.75
C PHE A 25 9.98 -0.04 -4.45
N SER A 26 10.88 -0.59 -5.27
CA SER A 26 12.33 -0.37 -5.12
C SER A 26 12.70 1.10 -5.31
N VAL A 27 12.16 1.76 -6.34
CA VAL A 27 12.40 3.19 -6.59
C VAL A 27 11.86 4.05 -5.45
N ALA A 28 10.65 3.74 -4.96
CA ALA A 28 10.09 4.40 -3.79
C ALA A 28 10.99 4.25 -2.56
N GLN A 29 11.57 3.07 -2.33
CA GLN A 29 12.47 2.83 -1.19
C GLN A 29 13.78 3.63 -1.32
N ILE A 30 14.40 3.62 -2.51
CA ILE A 30 15.63 4.38 -2.80
C ILE A 30 15.40 5.88 -2.63
N SER A 31 14.19 6.37 -2.95
CA SER A 31 13.87 7.80 -2.81
C SER A 31 13.78 8.28 -1.36
N HIS A 32 13.71 7.37 -0.38
CA HIS A 32 13.42 7.70 1.02
C HIS A 32 12.15 8.54 1.23
N ALA A 33 11.24 8.56 0.26
CA ALA A 33 9.95 9.20 0.40
C ALA A 33 9.16 8.53 1.54
N PRO A 34 8.56 9.29 2.48
CA PRO A 34 7.75 8.74 3.55
C PRO A 34 6.64 7.84 2.99
N GLY A 35 6.68 6.54 3.33
CA GLY A 35 5.71 5.55 2.83
C GLY A 35 5.67 5.42 1.30
N GLY A 36 6.74 5.80 0.60
CA GLY A 36 6.83 5.77 -0.86
C GLY A 36 5.84 6.69 -1.58
N LEU A 37 5.29 7.69 -0.88
CA LEU A 37 4.23 8.56 -1.41
C LEU A 37 4.71 9.36 -2.63
N GLY A 38 3.89 9.36 -3.69
CA GLY A 38 4.15 10.05 -4.94
C GLY A 38 5.07 9.26 -5.86
N VAL A 39 6.25 8.87 -5.37
CA VAL A 39 7.23 8.11 -6.18
C VAL A 39 6.68 6.77 -6.61
N PHE A 40 6.05 6.03 -5.69
CA PHE A 40 5.45 4.74 -6.01
C PHE A 40 4.36 4.87 -7.08
N GLU A 41 3.43 5.81 -6.93
CA GLU A 41 2.33 6.07 -7.87
C GLU A 41 2.83 6.45 -9.25
N VAL A 42 3.78 7.38 -9.33
CA VAL A 42 4.31 7.89 -10.60
C VAL A 42 4.99 6.78 -11.38
N VAL A 43 5.83 5.97 -10.73
CA VAL A 43 6.53 4.87 -11.41
C VAL A 43 5.55 3.77 -11.81
N PHE A 44 4.53 3.50 -10.99
CA PHE A 44 3.51 2.50 -11.31
C PHE A 44 2.63 2.91 -12.49
N LEU A 45 2.22 4.18 -12.54
CA LEU A 45 1.50 4.77 -13.67
C LEU A 45 2.35 4.79 -14.94
N ALA A 46 3.64 5.07 -14.82
CA ALA A 46 4.57 4.98 -15.95
C ALA A 46 4.71 3.54 -16.47
N GLY A 47 4.77 2.56 -15.55
CA GLY A 47 4.85 1.13 -15.90
C GLY A 47 3.56 0.56 -16.49
N LEU A 48 2.40 1.14 -16.17
CA LEU A 48 1.09 0.76 -16.68
C LEU A 48 0.45 1.88 -17.54
N SER A 49 1.27 2.57 -18.34
CA SER A 49 0.85 3.72 -19.16
C SER A 49 -0.27 3.43 -20.16
N HIS A 50 -0.52 2.16 -20.47
CA HIS A 50 -1.57 1.72 -21.40
C HIS A 50 -2.93 1.51 -20.70
N MET A 51 -2.97 1.52 -19.36
CA MET A 51 -4.20 1.39 -18.58
C MET A 51 -4.78 2.76 -18.24
N ASP A 52 -6.08 2.79 -17.93
CA ASP A 52 -6.73 4.00 -17.41
C ASP A 52 -6.05 4.48 -16.11
N PRO A 53 -5.46 5.69 -16.09
CA PRO A 53 -4.76 6.21 -14.92
C PRO A 53 -5.63 6.29 -13.67
N VAL A 54 -6.93 6.57 -13.85
CA VAL A 54 -7.89 6.68 -12.73
C VAL A 54 -8.09 5.31 -12.08
N GLY A 55 -8.31 4.27 -12.88
CA GLY A 55 -8.40 2.89 -12.41
C GLY A 55 -7.13 2.40 -11.71
N VAL A 56 -5.95 2.76 -12.22
CA VAL A 56 -4.67 2.42 -11.59
C VAL A 56 -4.51 3.14 -10.25
N LEU A 57 -4.81 4.44 -10.17
CA LEU A 57 -4.78 5.20 -8.91
C LEU A 57 -5.76 4.65 -7.88
N ALA A 58 -6.97 4.29 -8.29
CA ALA A 58 -7.95 3.65 -7.41
C ALA A 58 -7.41 2.33 -6.84
N ALA A 59 -6.78 1.49 -7.68
CA ALA A 59 -6.15 0.25 -7.24
C ALA A 59 -5.01 0.48 -6.23
N LEU A 60 -4.20 1.52 -6.45
CA LEU A 60 -3.12 1.92 -5.54
C LEU A 60 -3.66 2.43 -4.20
N LEU A 61 -4.76 3.17 -4.19
CA LEU A 61 -5.44 3.59 -2.95
C LEU A 61 -5.97 2.39 -2.17
N VAL A 62 -6.61 1.44 -2.85
CA VAL A 62 -7.05 0.17 -2.23
C VAL A 62 -5.84 -0.57 -1.65
N PHE A 63 -4.74 -0.67 -2.39
CA PHE A 63 -3.52 -1.28 -1.87
C PHE A 63 -3.03 -0.59 -0.59
N ARG A 64 -2.99 0.76 -0.54
CA ARG A 64 -2.58 1.50 0.66
C ARG A 64 -3.53 1.26 1.84
N LEU A 65 -4.83 1.20 1.59
CA LEU A 65 -5.81 0.93 2.65
C LEU A 65 -5.55 -0.41 3.31
N PHE A 66 -5.38 -1.48 2.53
CA PHE A 66 -5.19 -2.83 3.05
C PHE A 66 -3.76 -3.12 3.55
N TYR A 67 -2.75 -2.48 2.96
CA TYR A 67 -1.35 -2.75 3.30
C TYR A 67 -0.80 -1.84 4.40
N LEU A 68 -1.31 -0.61 4.53
CA LEU A 68 -0.79 0.39 5.48
C LEU A 68 -1.83 0.80 6.52
N ILE A 69 -3.00 1.29 6.08
CA ILE A 69 -3.95 1.96 6.99
C ILE A 69 -4.65 0.95 7.91
N ILE A 70 -5.22 -0.13 7.37
CA ILE A 70 -5.91 -1.15 8.17
C ILE A 70 -4.94 -1.79 9.19
N PRO A 71 -3.74 -2.26 8.81
CA PRO A 71 -2.77 -2.77 9.77
C PRO A 71 -2.36 -1.75 10.84
N LEU A 72 -2.20 -0.47 10.46
CA LEU A 72 -1.89 0.60 11.40
C LEU A 72 -3.00 0.79 12.43
N VAL A 73 -4.26 0.85 12.01
CA VAL A 73 -5.42 0.99 12.92
C VAL A 73 -5.52 -0.21 13.87
N ILE A 74 -5.32 -1.42 13.36
CA ILE A 74 -5.31 -2.64 14.19
C ILE A 74 -4.17 -2.56 15.21
N ALA A 75 -2.96 -2.20 14.79
CA ALA A 75 -1.81 -2.07 15.68
C ALA A 75 -2.05 -1.04 16.78
N LEU A 76 -2.62 0.12 16.44
CA LEU A 76 -3.01 1.14 17.42
C LEU A 76 -4.02 0.59 18.43
N GLY A 77 -5.05 -0.12 17.96
CA GLY A 77 -6.03 -0.76 18.85
C GLY A 77 -5.40 -1.76 19.82
N VAL A 78 -4.47 -2.59 19.33
CA VAL A 78 -3.72 -3.56 20.16
C VAL A 78 -2.84 -2.85 21.18
N VAL A 79 -2.10 -1.82 20.77
CA VAL A 79 -1.20 -1.07 21.68
C VAL A 79 -1.99 -0.36 22.76
N LEU A 80 -3.08 0.33 22.40
CA LEU A 80 -3.95 1.02 23.36
C LEU A 80 -4.58 0.05 24.36
N TYR A 81 -5.03 -1.10 23.89
CA TYR A 81 -5.56 -2.15 24.76
C TYR A 81 -4.50 -2.67 25.73
N PHE A 82 -3.30 -2.93 25.23
CA PHE A 82 -2.18 -3.40 26.03
C PHE A 82 -1.77 -2.37 27.10
N GLU A 83 -1.65 -1.10 26.73
CA GLU A 83 -1.27 -0.01 27.65
C GLU A 83 -2.31 0.17 28.77
N HIS A 84 -3.61 0.14 28.43
CA HIS A 84 -4.68 0.21 29.41
C HIS A 84 -4.61 -0.96 30.42
N SER A 85 -4.27 -2.17 29.96
CA SER A 85 -4.11 -3.34 30.83
C SER A 85 -2.89 -3.27 31.76
N GLN A 86 -1.81 -2.61 31.31
CA GLN A 86 -0.58 -2.44 32.08
C GLN A 86 -0.72 -1.37 33.17
N LEU A 87 -1.35 -0.24 32.84
CA LEU A 87 -1.60 0.85 33.79
C LEU A 87 -2.49 0.41 34.96
N GLY A 88 -3.50 -0.42 34.69
CA GLY A 88 -4.34 -1.01 35.75
C GLY A 88 -3.59 -1.95 36.71
N ARG A 89 -2.46 -2.53 36.29
CA ARG A 89 -1.63 -3.40 37.13
C ARG A 89 -0.59 -2.66 37.98
N SER A 90 -0.21 -1.44 37.60
CA SER A 90 0.80 -0.66 38.33
C SER A 90 0.21 0.14 39.51
N GLY A 91 -1.12 0.19 39.63
CA GLY A 91 -1.83 0.91 40.70
C GLY A 91 -2.30 0.05 41.87
N ASN A 92 -1.88 -1.22 41.94
CA ASN A 92 -2.25 -2.20 42.97
C ASN A 92 -0.99 -2.84 43.54
#